data_AF-A0A3P9HW50-F1
#
_entry.id   AF-A0A3P9HW50-F1
#
_cell.length_a   1.000
_cell.length_b   1.000
_cell.length_c   1.000
_cell.angle_alpha   90.00
_cell.angle_beta   90.00
_cell.angle_gamma   90.00
#
_symmetry.space_group_name_H-M   'P 1'
#
loop_
_entity.id
_entity.type
_entity.pdbx_description
1 polymer ?
#
loop_
_entity_poly.entity_id
_entity_poly.type
_entity_poly.pdbx_seq_one_letter_code
_entity_poly.pdbx_strand_id
1 'polypeptide(L)'
;MSPNFYDTIFVFQNLAIVLVRFIQTEVKHRLLKAALRTLRILSRDKKTLGALVTDSALLTLAKLAFLTTNDTCDDVSDPDSDFYDNIIASLAEAKVQQVTTDEGEAGAADQNEEYQAMDEDSKSDISNATSGDLDSMSWFGSHRTSINEMHRGSTHQKALERGRKDRRESKMEGEEEEEEGELAEESLRKEAMKVLCNVVYNSTWAQERFSALSLMNGLVERISSSVNWSSPSSVQFYELRLMFLITALRPELNNQLQKIGGVSILTAALESTLEVKWKEPYECVLDPAAPPISPEASQRVIEILKILFNITYSNHRQEPGEDDAALYRHLVAILRLCLLRKCMMADDTDELQGHTVNLLTALPLQCLDVLLSVPLTPDSEQSQGVNMDCVHTLLLFMERRLESGDKIKEKLTPILNLLTESCRAHRETRLYIRKHILPPLRDVSHKPEEGNTVKSRLIRLMTHLDTDLKHCAADLIFVLCKENVRRFVKYTGYGNAAGLLATRGLLGGQGVRNYNSSAQYSSDSDSDTEEYRQVRDRINPVTGRMEVQQPDPMEGMTEEEKEEEAKRLITLFSKLSRDDIIQPMGVDEEGKLVPLQGLGENPMTEDAKTETETDEGADKEHMD
;
A
#
# COMPACT_ATOMS: atom_id res chain seq x y z
N MET A 1 -13.14 38.92 0.07
CA MET A 1 -12.03 38.38 -0.76
C MET A 1 -11.50 39.54 -1.60
N SER A 2 -10.19 39.72 -1.66
CA SER A 2 -9.56 40.92 -2.24
C SER A 2 -9.57 40.90 -3.77
N PRO A 3 -9.89 42.03 -4.46
CA PRO A 3 -9.92 42.08 -5.93
C PRO A 3 -8.58 41.65 -6.57
N ASN A 4 -7.45 42.12 -6.04
CA ASN A 4 -6.09 41.80 -6.51
C ASN A 4 -5.80 40.30 -6.68
N PHE A 5 -6.53 39.43 -5.98
CA PHE A 5 -6.32 37.97 -6.07
C PHE A 5 -6.86 37.39 -7.39
N TYR A 6 -7.94 37.95 -7.94
CA TYR A 6 -8.46 37.53 -9.25
C TYR A 6 -7.57 38.03 -10.38
N ASP A 7 -7.12 39.29 -10.31
CA ASP A 7 -6.18 39.86 -11.29
C ASP A 7 -4.87 39.06 -11.36
N THR A 8 -4.33 38.67 -10.20
CA THR A 8 -3.11 37.84 -10.12
C THR A 8 -3.29 36.48 -10.78
N ILE A 9 -4.44 35.82 -10.60
CA ILE A 9 -4.74 34.52 -11.24
C ILE A 9 -4.87 34.69 -12.75
N PHE A 10 -5.54 35.75 -13.21
CA PHE A 10 -5.71 36.06 -14.63
C PHE A 10 -4.37 36.34 -15.32
N VAL A 11 -3.48 37.10 -14.67
CA VAL A 11 -2.11 37.33 -15.14
C VAL A 11 -1.34 36.01 -15.27
N PHE A 12 -1.43 35.10 -14.29
CA PHE A 12 -0.75 33.80 -14.39
C PHE A 12 -1.34 32.86 -15.44
N GLN A 13 -2.64 32.92 -15.71
CA GLN A 13 -3.27 32.19 -16.82
C GLN A 13 -2.78 32.71 -18.17
N ASN A 14 -2.80 34.03 -18.40
CA ASN A 14 -2.30 34.64 -19.63
C ASN A 14 -0.80 34.39 -19.84
N LEU A 15 0.00 34.44 -18.77
CA LEU A 15 1.42 34.09 -18.81
C LEU A 15 1.62 32.63 -19.26
N ALA A 16 0.80 31.68 -18.78
CA ALA A 16 0.89 30.29 -19.22
C ALA A 16 0.55 30.12 -20.71
N ILE A 17 -0.47 30.83 -21.23
CA ILE A 17 -0.83 30.83 -22.66
C ILE A 17 0.32 31.36 -23.51
N VAL A 18 0.85 32.53 -23.17
CA VAL A 18 1.98 33.15 -23.90
C VAL A 18 3.22 32.26 -23.87
N LEU A 19 3.53 31.63 -22.73
CA LEU A 19 4.66 30.71 -22.63
C LEU A 19 4.48 29.44 -23.45
N VAL A 20 3.28 28.87 -23.52
CA VAL A 20 3.01 27.69 -24.39
C VAL A 20 3.22 28.05 -25.86
N ARG A 21 2.68 29.18 -26.33
CA ARG A 21 2.89 29.62 -27.72
C ARG A 21 4.33 30.02 -28.02
N PHE A 22 5.02 30.64 -27.07
CA PHE A 22 6.45 30.93 -27.17
C PHE A 22 7.33 29.67 -27.25
N ILE A 23 6.89 28.56 -26.65
CA ILE A 23 7.55 27.26 -26.75
C ILE A 23 7.24 26.57 -28.10
N GLN A 24 6.13 26.92 -28.75
CA GLN A 24 5.77 26.44 -30.09
C GLN A 24 6.54 27.15 -31.22
N THR A 25 7.09 28.34 -30.97
CA THR A 25 7.99 29.01 -31.93
C THR A 25 9.43 28.50 -31.79
N GLU A 26 10.18 28.47 -32.90
CA GLU A 26 11.56 27.96 -32.92
C GLU A 26 12.55 28.94 -32.25
N VAL A 27 12.67 28.86 -30.92
CA VAL A 27 13.45 29.80 -30.11
C VAL A 27 14.73 29.18 -29.53
N LYS A 28 15.76 30.02 -29.36
CA LYS A 28 17.04 29.69 -28.70
C LYS A 28 16.86 28.90 -27.40
N HIS A 29 17.57 27.78 -27.29
CA HIS A 29 17.56 26.82 -26.19
C HIS A 29 17.49 27.40 -24.76
N ARG A 30 18.31 28.43 -24.47
CA ARG A 30 18.35 29.07 -23.13
C ARG A 30 16.99 29.66 -22.71
N LEU A 31 16.24 30.23 -23.65
CA LEU A 31 14.92 30.81 -23.39
C LEU A 31 13.85 29.72 -23.22
N LEU A 32 14.00 28.60 -23.93
CA LEU A 32 13.12 27.43 -23.83
C LEU A 32 13.25 26.74 -22.45
N LYS A 33 14.48 26.55 -21.95
CA LYS A 33 14.74 26.04 -20.57
C LYS A 33 14.15 26.98 -19.51
N ALA A 34 14.23 28.30 -19.70
CA ALA A 34 13.61 29.28 -18.79
C ALA A 34 12.07 29.27 -18.85
N ALA A 35 11.47 29.18 -20.04
CA ALA A 35 10.03 29.07 -20.21
C ALA A 35 9.47 27.80 -19.55
N LEU A 36 10.10 26.64 -19.76
CA LEU A 36 9.73 25.38 -19.12
C LEU A 36 9.86 25.42 -17.59
N ARG A 37 10.92 26.04 -17.04
CA ARG A 37 11.05 26.26 -15.59
C ARG A 37 9.89 27.11 -15.04
N THR A 38 9.47 28.15 -15.75
CA THR A 38 8.30 28.96 -15.37
C THR A 38 7.00 28.15 -15.46
N LEU A 39 6.78 27.40 -16.54
CA LEU A 39 5.62 26.49 -16.65
C LEU A 39 5.63 25.38 -15.58
N ARG A 40 6.80 24.91 -15.13
CA ARG A 40 6.94 23.94 -14.03
C ARG A 40 6.45 24.54 -12.70
N ILE A 41 6.64 25.84 -12.49
CA ILE A 41 6.13 26.55 -11.32
C ILE A 41 4.61 26.75 -11.45
N LEU A 42 4.13 27.24 -12.60
CA LEU A 42 2.70 27.49 -12.84
C LEU A 42 1.86 26.20 -12.75
N SER A 43 2.32 25.09 -13.36
CA SER A 43 1.66 23.77 -13.31
C SER A 43 1.47 23.15 -11.91
N ARG A 44 2.05 23.75 -10.86
CA ARG A 44 1.77 23.40 -9.46
C ARG A 44 0.47 24.03 -8.94
N ASP A 45 -0.02 25.13 -9.53
CA ASP A 45 -1.32 25.73 -9.22
C ASP A 45 -2.41 25.24 -10.19
N LYS A 46 -3.44 24.59 -9.63
CA LYS A 46 -4.60 24.08 -10.36
C LYS A 46 -5.36 25.15 -11.15
N LYS A 47 -5.29 26.42 -10.75
CA LYS A 47 -6.02 27.51 -11.43
C LYS A 47 -5.39 27.92 -12.76
N THR A 48 -4.08 27.69 -12.94
CA THR A 48 -3.36 28.07 -14.16
C THR A 48 -3.31 26.95 -15.20
N LEU A 49 -3.70 25.73 -14.82
CA LEU A 49 -3.58 24.53 -15.68
C LEU A 49 -4.40 24.60 -16.97
N GLY A 50 -5.44 25.42 -17.08
CA GLY A 50 -6.29 25.47 -18.29
C GLY A 50 -5.50 25.59 -19.59
N ALA A 51 -4.49 26.47 -19.60
CA ALA A 51 -3.61 26.71 -20.75
C ALA A 51 -2.65 25.54 -21.07
N LEU A 52 -2.44 24.61 -20.13
CA LEU A 52 -1.48 23.50 -20.23
C LEU A 52 -2.14 22.16 -20.57
N VAL A 53 -3.47 22.13 -20.74
CA VAL A 53 -4.25 20.91 -20.96
C VAL A 53 -5.00 20.95 -22.30
N THR A 54 -4.55 21.78 -23.23
CA THR A 54 -4.94 21.70 -24.64
C THR A 54 -4.11 20.63 -25.34
N ASP A 55 -4.62 20.09 -26.45
CA ASP A 55 -3.87 19.10 -27.25
C ASP A 55 -2.57 19.67 -27.80
N SER A 56 -2.62 20.92 -28.28
CA SER A 56 -1.43 21.61 -28.79
C SER A 56 -0.38 21.78 -27.69
N ALA A 57 -0.76 22.17 -26.47
CA ALA A 57 0.18 22.27 -25.34
C ALA A 57 0.78 20.92 -24.96
N LEU A 58 -0.07 19.87 -24.82
CA LEU A 58 0.38 18.53 -24.45
C LEU A 58 1.27 17.90 -25.52
N LEU A 59 0.94 18.05 -26.82
CA LEU A 59 1.77 17.60 -27.93
C LEU A 59 3.09 18.37 -28.02
N THR A 60 3.09 19.67 -27.75
CA THR A 60 4.34 20.47 -27.73
C THR A 60 5.27 20.01 -26.62
N LEU A 61 4.74 19.84 -25.40
CA LEU A 61 5.51 19.31 -24.27
C LEU A 61 5.96 17.86 -24.51
N ALA A 62 5.14 17.03 -25.16
CA ALA A 62 5.48 15.67 -25.55
C ALA A 62 6.59 15.61 -26.61
N LYS A 63 6.58 16.50 -27.61
CA LYS A 63 7.65 16.66 -28.61
C LYS A 63 8.97 17.01 -27.91
N LEU A 64 8.98 17.99 -27.01
CA LEU A 64 10.17 18.36 -26.22
C LEU A 64 10.62 17.29 -25.20
N ALA A 65 9.73 16.37 -24.85
CA ALA A 65 10.02 15.21 -24.02
C ALA A 65 10.43 13.96 -24.83
N PHE A 66 10.45 14.04 -26.17
CA PHE A 66 10.65 12.93 -27.13
C PHE A 66 9.68 11.75 -26.92
N LEU A 67 8.40 12.06 -26.67
CA LEU A 67 7.31 11.09 -26.54
C LEU A 67 6.47 10.94 -27.81
N THR A 68 6.78 11.69 -28.86
CA THR A 68 6.14 11.61 -30.18
C THR A 68 7.22 11.62 -31.27
N THR A 69 7.07 10.73 -32.24
CA THR A 69 7.74 10.85 -33.55
C THR A 69 6.96 11.86 -34.41
N ASN A 70 7.63 12.54 -35.34
CA ASN A 70 7.10 13.74 -36.00
C ASN A 70 5.81 13.55 -36.82
N ASP A 71 5.19 14.70 -37.14
CA ASP A 71 4.10 14.90 -38.11
C ASP A 71 2.66 14.54 -37.70
N THR A 72 2.26 14.97 -36.49
CA THR A 72 0.89 15.48 -36.28
C THR A 72 0.93 16.93 -35.78
N CYS A 73 0.90 17.85 -36.74
CA CYS A 73 0.50 19.24 -36.53
C CYS A 73 -0.69 19.50 -37.46
N ASP A 74 -1.82 18.84 -37.19
CA ASP A 74 -3.08 19.25 -37.81
C ASP A 74 -3.54 20.54 -37.12
N ASP A 75 -3.67 21.60 -37.91
CA ASP A 75 -4.09 22.93 -37.46
C ASP A 75 -5.46 22.87 -36.76
N VAL A 76 -5.44 22.95 -35.43
CA VAL A 76 -6.60 23.36 -34.64
C VAL A 76 -6.43 24.84 -34.36
N SER A 77 -6.87 25.66 -35.32
CA SER A 77 -6.89 27.12 -35.22
C SER A 77 -7.78 27.56 -34.05
N ASP A 78 -7.14 27.90 -32.93
CA ASP A 78 -7.73 28.51 -31.75
C ASP A 78 -8.15 29.96 -32.09
N PRO A 79 -9.41 30.37 -31.95
CA PRO A 79 -9.88 31.69 -32.41
C PRO A 79 -9.25 32.89 -31.70
N ASP A 80 -8.54 32.68 -30.60
CA ASP A 80 -7.71 33.69 -29.92
C ASP A 80 -6.24 33.68 -30.42
N SER A 81 -5.93 33.09 -31.59
CA SER A 81 -4.58 33.12 -32.21
C SER A 81 -4.06 34.55 -32.30
N ASP A 82 -4.82 35.40 -32.98
CA ASP A 82 -4.32 36.67 -33.50
C ASP A 82 -3.91 37.65 -32.38
N PHE A 83 -4.53 37.60 -31.20
CA PHE A 83 -4.23 38.53 -30.11
C PHE A 83 -2.83 38.32 -29.51
N TYR A 84 -2.49 37.09 -29.09
CA TYR A 84 -1.19 36.84 -28.46
C TYR A 84 -0.06 36.70 -29.49
N ASP A 85 -0.37 36.34 -30.73
CA ASP A 85 0.64 36.22 -31.78
C ASP A 85 1.18 37.62 -32.15
N ASN A 86 0.33 38.65 -32.14
CA ASN A 86 0.72 40.06 -32.21
C ASN A 86 1.57 40.53 -31.01
N ILE A 87 1.34 39.98 -29.81
CA ILE A 87 2.17 40.27 -28.62
C ILE A 87 3.55 39.61 -28.74
N ILE A 88 3.60 38.37 -29.22
CA ILE A 88 4.86 37.64 -29.45
C ILE A 88 5.68 38.31 -30.56
N ALA A 89 5.03 38.75 -31.64
CA ALA A 89 5.66 39.56 -32.70
C ALA A 89 6.20 40.89 -32.15
N SER A 90 5.40 41.64 -31.40
CA SER A 90 5.82 42.89 -30.73
C SER A 90 7.02 42.69 -29.80
N LEU A 91 7.07 41.57 -29.04
CA LEU A 91 8.20 41.22 -28.18
C LEU A 91 9.45 40.82 -28.96
N ALA A 92 9.30 40.18 -30.12
CA ALA A 92 10.41 39.89 -31.03
C ALA A 92 10.97 41.18 -31.65
N GLU A 93 10.10 42.08 -32.11
CA GLU A 93 10.49 43.39 -32.67
C GLU A 93 11.17 44.29 -31.63
N ALA A 94 10.62 44.38 -30.42
CA ALA A 94 11.24 45.12 -29.31
C ALA A 94 12.65 44.60 -28.97
N LYS A 95 12.88 43.29 -29.12
CA LYS A 95 14.18 42.66 -28.90
C LYS A 95 15.17 42.89 -30.04
N VAL A 96 14.69 43.05 -31.28
CA VAL A 96 15.53 43.52 -32.40
C VAL A 96 15.95 44.99 -32.16
N GLN A 97 15.02 45.83 -31.68
CA GLN A 97 15.32 47.23 -31.37
C GLN A 97 16.36 47.38 -30.26
N GLN A 98 16.31 46.57 -29.19
CA GLN A 98 17.33 46.59 -28.13
C GLN A 98 18.75 46.22 -28.60
N VAL A 99 18.90 45.44 -29.67
CA VAL A 99 20.22 45.11 -30.24
C VAL A 99 20.77 46.26 -31.10
N THR A 100 19.93 47.23 -31.50
CA THR A 100 20.32 48.40 -32.30
C THR A 100 20.55 49.68 -31.50
N THR A 101 20.36 49.68 -30.18
CA THR A 101 20.42 50.90 -29.33
C THR A 101 21.54 50.89 -28.28
N ASP A 102 22.57 50.04 -28.42
CA ASP A 102 23.73 50.01 -27.51
C ASP A 102 24.96 50.79 -28.06
N GLU A 103 24.78 51.59 -29.11
CA GLU A 103 25.71 52.64 -29.56
C GLU A 103 24.97 53.98 -29.73
N GLY A 104 24.93 54.83 -28.69
CA GLY A 104 24.34 56.18 -28.81
C GLY A 104 23.94 56.91 -27.52
N GLU A 105 24.92 57.56 -26.90
CA GLU A 105 24.87 58.72 -25.98
C GLU A 105 23.52 59.27 -25.41
N ALA A 106 23.44 59.27 -24.07
CA ALA A 106 23.11 60.40 -23.15
C ALA A 106 22.04 61.48 -23.50
N GLY A 107 21.08 61.70 -22.58
CA GLY A 107 20.32 62.97 -22.55
C GLY A 107 19.11 63.09 -21.61
N ALA A 108 19.27 63.86 -20.52
CA ALA A 108 18.30 64.64 -19.73
C ALA A 108 16.74 64.45 -19.85
N ALA A 109 16.14 64.16 -18.69
CA ALA A 109 15.11 64.94 -17.98
C ALA A 109 13.72 65.32 -18.60
N ASP A 110 12.67 64.96 -17.84
CA ASP A 110 11.66 65.85 -17.21
C ASP A 110 10.15 65.72 -17.57
N GLN A 111 9.35 65.74 -16.50
CA GLN A 111 7.94 66.16 -16.29
C GLN A 111 6.71 65.73 -17.15
N ASN A 112 5.71 65.25 -16.39
CA ASN A 112 4.25 65.55 -16.43
C ASN A 112 3.48 65.69 -17.75
N GLU A 113 2.33 64.99 -17.83
CA GLU A 113 1.02 65.67 -17.92
C GLU A 113 -0.17 64.78 -17.46
N GLU A 114 -1.38 65.33 -17.44
CA GLU A 114 -2.42 65.06 -16.45
C GLU A 114 -3.75 64.53 -17.05
N TYR A 115 -4.66 64.07 -16.16
CA TYR A 115 -5.98 63.46 -16.40
C TYR A 115 -6.84 64.00 -17.57
N GLN A 116 -7.67 63.10 -18.13
CA GLN A 116 -9.07 63.44 -18.37
C GLN A 116 -10.01 62.23 -18.22
N ALA A 117 -11.15 62.46 -17.56
CA ALA A 117 -12.21 61.49 -17.33
C ALA A 117 -13.44 61.84 -18.18
N MET A 118 -14.26 60.83 -18.48
CA MET A 118 -15.64 60.98 -18.97
C MET A 118 -16.50 59.90 -18.31
N ASP A 119 -17.49 60.32 -17.54
CA ASP A 119 -18.60 59.47 -17.09
C ASP A 119 -19.62 59.29 -18.24
N GLU A 120 -20.30 58.15 -18.31
CA GLU A 120 -21.73 58.18 -18.59
C GLU A 120 -22.48 56.99 -17.96
N ASP A 121 -23.58 57.32 -17.28
CA ASP A 121 -24.42 56.43 -16.48
C ASP A 121 -25.32 55.53 -17.35
N SER A 122 -25.61 54.31 -16.88
CA SER A 122 -26.89 53.63 -17.17
C SER A 122 -27.26 52.56 -16.12
N LYS A 123 -28.29 52.89 -15.33
CA LYS A 123 -29.14 51.96 -14.55
C LYS A 123 -29.93 51.05 -15.53
N SER A 124 -30.56 49.93 -15.17
CA SER A 124 -30.81 49.22 -13.89
C SER A 124 -30.74 47.68 -14.15
N ASP A 125 -31.13 46.71 -13.31
CA ASP A 125 -31.93 46.70 -12.07
C ASP A 125 -31.62 45.46 -11.18
N ILE A 126 -32.33 45.31 -10.06
CA ILE A 126 -32.25 44.17 -9.13
C ILE A 126 -33.52 43.32 -9.20
N SER A 127 -33.39 41.99 -9.18
CA SER A 127 -34.42 41.15 -8.54
C SER A 127 -33.80 39.93 -7.84
N ASN A 128 -34.09 39.82 -6.53
CA ASN A 128 -33.79 38.64 -5.72
C ASN A 128 -34.94 37.63 -5.84
N ALA A 129 -34.61 36.34 -5.85
CA ALA A 129 -35.56 35.27 -5.54
C ALA A 129 -34.91 34.25 -4.61
N THR A 130 -35.24 34.33 -3.32
CA THR A 130 -34.90 33.34 -2.29
C THR A 130 -35.88 32.18 -2.31
N SER A 131 -35.39 30.95 -2.25
CA SER A 131 -36.13 29.80 -1.71
C SER A 131 -35.15 28.75 -1.21
N GLY A 132 -35.40 28.22 -0.03
CA GLY A 132 -34.79 26.98 0.47
C GLY A 132 -35.91 26.08 0.99
N ASP A 133 -35.62 24.79 1.21
CA ASP A 133 -36.01 24.07 2.43
C ASP A 133 -35.43 22.64 2.47
N LEU A 134 -35.69 21.95 3.59
CA LEU A 134 -34.96 20.80 4.14
C LEU A 134 -35.52 19.39 3.79
N ASP A 135 -34.67 18.39 4.05
CA ASP A 135 -34.90 17.03 4.62
C ASP A 135 -35.97 16.06 4.06
N SER A 136 -35.57 14.78 3.86
CA SER A 136 -36.06 13.62 4.65
C SER A 136 -35.46 12.25 4.26
N MET A 137 -35.69 11.23 5.13
CA MET A 137 -34.98 9.93 5.23
C MET A 137 -35.66 8.69 4.58
N SER A 138 -34.90 7.56 4.61
CA SER A 138 -35.31 6.13 4.57
C SER A 138 -35.47 5.49 3.17
N TRP A 139 -35.29 4.17 2.95
CA TRP A 139 -35.42 3.02 3.88
C TRP A 139 -34.55 1.78 3.50
N PHE A 140 -34.75 0.64 4.20
CA PHE A 140 -33.94 -0.59 4.15
C PHE A 140 -34.22 -1.55 2.95
N GLY A 141 -33.26 -2.45 2.65
CA GLY A 141 -33.49 -3.65 1.83
C GLY A 141 -32.32 -4.66 1.86
N SER A 142 -32.52 -5.84 2.45
CA SER A 142 -31.49 -6.89 2.61
C SER A 142 -31.37 -7.85 1.43
N HIS A 143 -30.15 -8.18 0.99
CA HIS A 143 -29.85 -9.46 0.34
C HIS A 143 -28.47 -10.02 0.76
N ARG A 144 -28.40 -11.36 0.85
CA ARG A 144 -27.24 -12.16 1.30
C ARG A 144 -26.37 -12.53 0.09
N THR A 145 -25.06 -12.29 0.11
CA THR A 145 -24.09 -12.93 -0.81
C THR A 145 -22.81 -13.39 -0.07
N SER A 146 -21.93 -14.07 -0.80
CA SER A 146 -20.85 -14.91 -0.25
C SER A 146 -19.63 -14.13 0.24
N ILE A 147 -18.95 -14.63 1.29
CA ILE A 147 -17.85 -13.94 1.99
C ILE A 147 -16.53 -13.82 1.17
N ASN A 148 -16.52 -14.28 -0.09
CA ASN A 148 -15.43 -13.95 -1.03
C ASN A 148 -15.60 -12.60 -1.76
N GLU A 149 -16.70 -11.85 -1.55
CA GLU A 149 -16.98 -10.59 -2.27
C GLU A 149 -16.53 -9.29 -1.56
N MET A 150 -15.98 -9.33 -0.34
CA MET A 150 -15.59 -8.11 0.41
C MET A 150 -14.34 -7.38 -0.12
N HIS A 151 -13.92 -7.63 -1.35
CA HIS A 151 -12.90 -6.81 -2.06
C HIS A 151 -13.50 -5.74 -2.99
N ARG A 152 -14.84 -5.59 -3.02
CA ARG A 152 -15.52 -4.49 -3.74
C ARG A 152 -15.90 -3.30 -2.83
N GLY A 153 -15.05 -3.00 -1.85
CA GLY A 153 -15.09 -1.74 -1.09
C GLY A 153 -14.20 -0.68 -1.74
N SER A 154 -14.77 0.49 -2.06
CA SER A 154 -14.11 1.58 -2.79
C SER A 154 -12.76 2.03 -2.20
N THR A 155 -11.66 1.44 -2.69
CA THR A 155 -10.28 1.92 -2.49
C THR A 155 -9.76 2.71 -3.68
N HIS A 156 -10.40 2.59 -4.85
CA HIS A 156 -10.15 3.41 -6.05
C HIS A 156 -10.72 4.84 -5.96
N GLN A 157 -10.45 5.54 -4.85
CA GLN A 157 -10.39 7.00 -4.82
C GLN A 157 -9.70 7.59 -3.57
N LYS A 158 -8.75 6.86 -2.96
CA LYS A 158 -7.75 7.52 -2.12
C LYS A 158 -6.80 8.31 -3.03
N ALA A 159 -7.23 9.54 -3.33
CA ALA A 159 -6.42 10.53 -4.01
C ALA A 159 -5.03 10.59 -3.37
N LEU A 160 -3.99 10.57 -4.21
CA LEU A 160 -2.58 10.73 -3.83
C LEU A 160 -2.49 11.85 -2.77
N GLU A 161 -1.97 11.52 -1.56
CA GLU A 161 -2.05 12.38 -0.38
C GLU A 161 -1.59 13.81 -0.73
N ARG A 162 -2.54 14.76 -0.74
CA ARG A 162 -2.28 16.11 -1.24
C ARG A 162 -1.29 16.83 -0.32
N GLY A 163 -0.14 17.21 -0.88
CA GLY A 163 0.79 18.13 -0.23
C GLY A 163 1.88 17.44 0.59
N ARG A 164 2.70 16.60 -0.05
CA ARG A 164 4.07 16.39 0.41
C ARG A 164 5.03 17.05 -0.60
N LYS A 165 5.62 18.18 -0.19
CA LYS A 165 6.79 18.76 -0.89
C LYS A 165 7.87 17.67 -0.90
N ASP A 166 8.50 17.42 -2.06
CA ASP A 166 9.60 16.46 -2.14
C ASP A 166 10.74 16.92 -1.23
N ARG A 167 10.91 16.23 -0.10
CA ARG A 167 11.89 16.59 0.94
C ARG A 167 13.34 16.36 0.49
N ARG A 168 13.52 15.84 -0.74
CA ARG A 168 14.79 15.52 -1.40
C ARG A 168 15.12 16.51 -2.54
N GLU A 169 14.19 17.38 -2.97
CA GLU A 169 14.40 18.39 -4.03
C GLU A 169 15.53 19.38 -3.65
N SER A 170 15.68 19.69 -2.36
CA SER A 170 16.63 20.69 -1.83
C SER A 170 18.09 20.23 -1.67
N LYS A 171 18.47 19.07 -2.22
CA LYS A 171 19.86 18.56 -2.17
C LYS A 171 20.56 18.53 -3.54
N MET A 172 19.86 18.90 -4.61
CA MET A 172 20.30 18.64 -5.99
C MET A 172 20.25 19.86 -6.92
N GLU A 173 19.97 21.05 -6.38
CA GLU A 173 20.18 22.32 -7.09
C GLU A 173 21.53 22.91 -6.62
N GLY A 174 22.63 22.29 -7.07
CA GLY A 174 23.90 22.99 -7.22
C GLY A 174 23.84 23.89 -8.46
N GLU A 175 24.64 24.94 -8.50
CA GLU A 175 24.64 25.91 -9.61
C GLU A 175 25.07 25.20 -10.92
N GLU A 176 24.11 24.97 -11.82
CA GLU A 176 24.36 24.40 -13.16
C GLU A 176 25.11 25.44 -14.02
N GLU A 177 26.42 25.27 -14.19
CA GLU A 177 27.23 25.99 -15.18
C GLU A 177 26.75 25.69 -16.63
N GLU A 178 27.26 26.44 -17.62
CA GLU A 178 26.70 26.44 -18.98
C GLU A 178 26.90 25.09 -19.72
N GLU A 179 25.88 24.24 -19.71
CA GLU A 179 25.80 22.99 -20.48
C GLU A 179 25.69 23.29 -22.00
N GLU A 180 26.71 22.91 -22.79
CA GLU A 180 26.68 22.96 -24.26
C GLU A 180 26.39 21.57 -24.89
N GLY A 181 25.80 21.56 -26.09
CA GLY A 181 25.57 20.35 -26.88
C GLY A 181 24.46 19.43 -26.36
N GLU A 182 24.67 18.11 -26.47
CA GLU A 182 23.69 17.05 -26.11
C GLU A 182 23.21 17.15 -24.65
N LEU A 183 24.06 17.63 -23.74
CA LEU A 183 23.70 17.86 -22.34
C LEU A 183 22.60 18.91 -22.20
N ALA A 184 22.62 19.96 -23.04
CA ALA A 184 21.62 21.00 -23.04
C ALA A 184 20.23 20.42 -23.41
N GLU A 185 20.18 19.61 -24.46
CA GLU A 185 18.97 18.93 -24.94
C GLU A 185 18.42 17.93 -23.90
N GLU A 186 19.28 17.18 -23.21
CA GLU A 186 18.87 16.38 -22.06
C GLU A 186 18.25 17.25 -20.95
N SER A 187 18.88 18.38 -20.63
CA SER A 187 18.43 19.35 -19.62
C SER A 187 17.05 19.95 -19.96
N LEU A 188 16.78 20.19 -21.23
CA LEU A 188 15.48 20.63 -21.75
C LEU A 188 14.42 19.53 -21.61
N ARG A 189 14.73 18.33 -22.09
CA ARG A 189 13.87 17.13 -21.99
C ARG A 189 13.48 16.83 -20.54
N LYS A 190 14.43 17.01 -19.61
CA LYS A 190 14.22 16.89 -18.15
C LYS A 190 13.16 17.88 -17.63
N GLU A 191 13.24 19.15 -18.01
CA GLU A 191 12.26 20.16 -17.60
C GLU A 191 10.89 19.94 -18.26
N ALA A 192 10.83 19.55 -19.54
CA ALA A 192 9.58 19.20 -20.22
C ALA A 192 8.86 18.03 -19.51
N MET A 193 9.61 16.98 -19.14
CA MET A 193 9.07 15.82 -18.41
C MET A 193 8.55 16.20 -17.01
N LYS A 194 9.22 17.12 -16.30
CA LYS A 194 8.74 17.66 -15.01
C LYS A 194 7.42 18.41 -15.16
N VAL A 195 7.25 19.21 -16.22
CA VAL A 195 5.99 19.91 -16.51
C VAL A 195 4.87 18.89 -16.79
N LEU A 196 5.11 17.90 -17.65
CA LEU A 196 4.15 16.82 -17.94
C LEU A 196 3.72 16.06 -16.68
N CYS A 197 4.67 15.71 -15.80
CA CYS A 197 4.36 15.07 -14.51
C CYS A 197 3.42 15.92 -13.65
N ASN A 198 3.66 17.23 -13.52
CA ASN A 198 2.80 18.13 -12.76
C ASN A 198 1.40 18.24 -13.37
N VAL A 199 1.32 18.40 -14.69
CA VAL A 199 0.06 18.58 -15.43
C VAL A 199 -0.82 17.33 -15.32
N VAL A 200 -0.25 16.14 -15.57
CA VAL A 200 -0.96 14.85 -15.44
C VAL A 200 -1.37 14.58 -13.99
N TYR A 201 -0.52 14.87 -13.01
CA TYR A 201 -0.85 14.70 -11.58
C TYR A 201 -2.00 15.60 -11.12
N ASN A 202 -2.05 16.86 -11.60
CA ASN A 202 -2.99 17.85 -11.11
C ASN A 202 -4.32 17.94 -11.89
N SER A 203 -4.38 17.48 -13.14
CA SER A 203 -5.56 17.61 -14.03
C SER A 203 -6.06 16.25 -14.54
N THR A 204 -7.34 15.94 -14.29
CA THR A 204 -8.01 14.75 -14.84
C THR A 204 -8.23 14.85 -16.34
N TRP A 205 -8.52 16.06 -16.84
CA TRP A 205 -8.62 16.32 -18.29
C TRP A 205 -7.30 16.03 -19.01
N ALA A 206 -6.16 16.31 -18.36
CA ALA A 206 -4.84 15.98 -18.93
C ALA A 206 -4.63 14.47 -19.07
N GLN A 207 -5.09 13.69 -18.09
CA GLN A 207 -5.00 12.23 -18.13
C GLN A 207 -5.83 11.64 -19.29
N GLU A 208 -7.00 12.23 -19.56
CA GLU A 208 -7.87 11.83 -20.68
C GLU A 208 -7.26 12.20 -22.03
N ARG A 209 -6.76 13.44 -22.20
CA ARG A 209 -6.07 13.85 -23.43
C ARG A 209 -4.78 13.07 -23.65
N PHE A 210 -3.99 12.78 -22.60
CA PHE A 210 -2.80 11.93 -22.69
C PHE A 210 -3.11 10.53 -23.23
N SER A 211 -4.25 9.95 -22.83
CA SER A 211 -4.73 8.67 -23.36
C SER A 211 -5.22 8.79 -24.81
N ALA A 212 -5.96 9.85 -25.15
CA ALA A 212 -6.47 10.07 -26.51
C ALA A 212 -5.34 10.30 -27.53
N LEU A 213 -4.29 11.03 -27.12
CA LEU A 213 -3.11 11.32 -27.92
C LEU A 213 -2.08 10.16 -27.97
N SER A 214 -2.38 9.01 -27.35
CA SER A 214 -1.54 7.80 -27.35
C SER A 214 -0.09 7.99 -26.86
N LEU A 215 0.17 9.03 -26.05
CA LEU A 215 1.52 9.44 -25.60
C LEU A 215 2.24 8.38 -24.74
N MET A 216 1.51 7.40 -24.23
CA MET A 216 2.08 6.25 -23.53
C MET A 216 2.97 5.39 -24.45
N ASN A 217 2.67 5.29 -25.75
CA ASN A 217 3.44 4.46 -26.68
C ASN A 217 4.89 4.98 -26.79
N GLY A 218 5.07 6.30 -26.90
CA GLY A 218 6.39 6.92 -26.88
C GLY A 218 7.14 6.67 -25.57
N LEU A 219 6.47 6.77 -24.41
CA LEU A 219 7.10 6.41 -23.12
C LEU A 219 7.55 4.94 -23.10
N VAL A 220 6.76 4.01 -23.64
CA VAL A 220 7.13 2.58 -23.69
C VAL A 220 8.33 2.35 -24.60
N GLU A 221 8.37 2.96 -25.78
CA GLU A 221 9.50 2.88 -26.73
C GLU A 221 10.78 3.47 -26.13
N ARG A 222 10.67 4.62 -25.45
CA ARG A 222 11.76 5.29 -24.73
C ARG A 222 12.34 4.42 -23.61
N ILE A 223 11.49 3.88 -22.73
CA ILE A 223 11.92 2.98 -21.64
C ILE A 223 12.55 1.71 -22.23
N SER A 224 11.94 1.08 -23.23
CA SER A 224 12.48 -0.11 -23.90
C SER A 224 13.85 0.14 -24.53
N SER A 225 14.03 1.29 -25.18
CA SER A 225 15.30 1.69 -25.81
C SER A 225 16.39 2.01 -24.78
N SER A 226 16.01 2.54 -23.60
CA SER A 226 16.93 2.94 -22.53
C SER A 226 17.70 1.78 -21.89
N VAL A 227 17.19 0.55 -21.99
CA VAL A 227 17.80 -0.67 -21.41
C VAL A 227 19.22 -0.90 -21.94
N ASN A 228 19.50 -0.42 -23.16
CA ASN A 228 20.76 -0.64 -23.90
C ASN A 228 21.81 0.47 -23.73
N TRP A 229 21.56 1.53 -22.95
CA TRP A 229 22.48 2.68 -22.84
C TRP A 229 23.35 2.59 -21.59
N SER A 230 24.67 2.75 -21.76
CA SER A 230 25.70 2.54 -20.74
C SER A 230 25.79 3.61 -19.64
N SER A 231 24.90 4.60 -19.63
CA SER A 231 24.90 5.70 -18.66
C SER A 231 23.48 6.07 -18.27
N PRO A 232 23.08 5.96 -16.99
CA PRO A 232 21.73 6.31 -16.56
C PRO A 232 21.52 7.83 -16.52
N SER A 233 20.67 8.34 -17.41
CA SER A 233 20.35 9.77 -17.48
C SER A 233 19.46 10.21 -16.31
N SER A 234 19.52 11.50 -15.96
CA SER A 234 18.64 12.06 -14.92
C SER A 234 17.17 12.17 -15.37
N VAL A 235 16.92 11.97 -16.67
CA VAL A 235 15.58 12.00 -17.28
C VAL A 235 14.83 10.67 -17.11
N GLN A 236 15.52 9.53 -17.08
CA GLN A 236 14.90 8.21 -16.88
C GLN A 236 13.99 8.15 -15.65
N PHE A 237 14.39 8.81 -14.55
CA PHE A 237 13.54 8.92 -13.36
C PHE A 237 12.20 9.60 -13.66
N TYR A 238 12.18 10.66 -14.48
CA TYR A 238 10.95 11.37 -14.83
C TYR A 238 10.14 10.65 -15.92
N GLU A 239 10.78 9.93 -16.85
CA GLU A 239 10.09 9.01 -17.78
C GLU A 239 9.32 7.93 -16.99
N LEU A 240 9.98 7.28 -16.01
CA LEU A 240 9.37 6.32 -15.10
C LEU A 240 8.32 6.97 -14.19
N ARG A 241 8.57 8.18 -13.68
CA ARG A 241 7.61 8.91 -12.84
C ARG A 241 6.32 9.20 -13.58
N LEU A 242 6.41 9.63 -14.84
CA LEU A 242 5.24 9.87 -15.68
C LEU A 242 4.48 8.56 -15.95
N MET A 243 5.19 7.47 -16.24
CA MET A 243 4.62 6.13 -16.40
C MET A 243 3.88 5.64 -15.13
N PHE A 244 4.46 5.88 -13.94
CA PHE A 244 3.79 5.58 -12.67
C PHE A 244 2.51 6.40 -12.49
N LEU A 245 2.55 7.70 -12.78
CA LEU A 245 1.38 8.58 -12.63
C LEU A 245 0.24 8.15 -13.55
N ILE A 246 0.50 7.92 -14.84
CA ILE A 246 -0.56 7.52 -15.79
C ILE A 246 -1.14 6.13 -15.47
N THR A 247 -0.32 5.16 -15.07
CA THR A 247 -0.77 3.79 -14.71
C THR A 247 -1.50 3.73 -13.37
N ALA A 248 -1.24 4.67 -12.46
CA ALA A 248 -1.96 4.82 -11.19
C ALA A 248 -3.29 5.58 -11.33
N LEU A 249 -3.35 6.58 -12.24
CA LEU A 249 -4.49 7.48 -12.38
C LEU A 249 -5.52 7.00 -13.42
N ARG A 250 -5.11 6.24 -14.45
CA ARG A 250 -6.00 5.69 -15.49
C ARG A 250 -5.91 4.16 -15.59
N PRO A 251 -6.95 3.41 -15.17
CA PRO A 251 -7.00 1.96 -15.32
C PRO A 251 -6.91 1.49 -16.78
N GLU A 252 -7.32 2.29 -17.76
CA GLU A 252 -7.25 1.91 -19.18
C GLU A 252 -5.79 1.81 -19.67
N LEU A 253 -4.96 2.79 -19.30
CA LEU A 253 -3.53 2.83 -19.64
C LEU A 253 -2.76 1.72 -18.91
N ASN A 254 -3.14 1.40 -17.68
CA ASN A 254 -2.63 0.25 -16.94
C ASN A 254 -2.84 -1.08 -17.70
N ASN A 255 -4.10 -1.34 -18.10
CA ASN A 255 -4.43 -2.52 -18.91
C ASN A 255 -3.75 -2.52 -20.29
N GLN A 256 -3.55 -1.35 -20.89
CA GLN A 256 -2.83 -1.22 -22.17
C GLN A 256 -1.34 -1.56 -21.99
N LEU A 257 -0.68 -1.06 -20.94
CA LEU A 257 0.71 -1.37 -20.63
C LEU A 257 0.92 -2.86 -20.35
N GLN A 258 -0.03 -3.50 -19.64
CA GLN A 258 -0.02 -4.95 -19.42
C GLN A 258 -0.05 -5.71 -20.76
N LYS A 259 -0.96 -5.34 -21.68
CA LYS A 259 -1.09 -5.96 -23.02
C LYS A 259 0.11 -5.77 -23.93
N ILE A 260 0.87 -4.69 -23.77
CA ILE A 260 2.10 -4.41 -24.54
C ILE A 260 3.30 -5.25 -24.00
N GLY A 261 3.10 -6.04 -22.93
CA GLY A 261 4.18 -6.80 -22.30
C GLY A 261 5.00 -5.95 -21.33
N GLY A 262 4.39 -4.91 -20.73
CA GLY A 262 5.05 -3.96 -19.83
C GLY A 262 5.77 -4.61 -18.64
N VAL A 263 5.34 -5.79 -18.17
CA VAL A 263 6.06 -6.59 -17.16
C VAL A 263 7.45 -6.97 -17.66
N SER A 264 7.58 -7.47 -18.89
CA SER A 264 8.87 -7.86 -19.49
C SER A 264 9.79 -6.64 -19.66
N ILE A 265 9.26 -5.56 -20.25
CA ILE A 265 10.00 -4.30 -20.48
C ILE A 265 10.53 -3.70 -19.17
N LEU A 266 9.68 -3.62 -18.14
CA LEU A 266 10.06 -3.10 -16.82
C LEU A 266 11.00 -4.03 -16.06
N THR A 267 10.91 -5.34 -16.28
CA THR A 267 11.84 -6.32 -15.68
C THR A 267 13.23 -6.20 -16.30
N ALA A 268 13.34 -6.01 -17.62
CA ALA A 268 14.61 -5.73 -18.30
C ALA A 268 15.20 -4.37 -17.88
N ALA A 269 14.37 -3.34 -17.70
CA ALA A 269 14.80 -2.04 -17.18
C ALA A 269 15.30 -2.14 -15.71
N LEU A 270 14.67 -2.98 -14.90
CA LEU A 270 15.10 -3.28 -13.53
C LEU A 270 16.44 -4.02 -13.49
N GLU A 271 16.61 -5.02 -14.37
CA GLU A 271 17.84 -5.78 -14.55
C GLU A 271 19.03 -4.88 -14.94
N SER A 272 18.83 -4.03 -15.95
CA SER A 272 19.82 -3.06 -16.42
C SER A 272 20.18 -2.04 -15.33
N THR A 273 19.18 -1.52 -14.59
CA THR A 273 19.42 -0.54 -13.51
C THR A 273 20.18 -1.13 -12.31
N LEU A 274 20.10 -2.44 -12.09
CA LEU A 274 20.77 -3.14 -10.97
C LEU A 274 22.11 -3.79 -11.36
N GLU A 275 22.47 -3.77 -12.65
CA GLU A 275 23.63 -4.45 -13.24
C GLU A 275 23.70 -5.94 -12.87
N VAL A 276 22.57 -6.64 -13.01
CA VAL A 276 22.42 -8.04 -12.58
C VAL A 276 23.36 -8.95 -13.39
N LYS A 277 24.06 -9.85 -12.70
CA LYS A 277 24.85 -10.93 -13.30
C LYS A 277 24.19 -12.26 -12.96
N TRP A 278 23.87 -13.06 -13.97
CA TRP A 278 23.27 -14.38 -13.80
C TRP A 278 24.34 -15.47 -13.74
N LYS A 279 24.11 -16.47 -12.89
CA LYS A 279 24.91 -17.71 -12.80
C LYS A 279 24.14 -18.90 -13.38
N GLU A 280 22.88 -19.03 -12.99
CA GLU A 280 21.92 -20.04 -13.44
C GLU A 280 20.56 -19.35 -13.68
N PRO A 281 19.60 -19.96 -14.42
CA PRO A 281 18.25 -19.42 -14.51
C PRO A 281 17.67 -19.22 -13.10
N TYR A 282 17.28 -17.98 -12.79
CA TYR A 282 16.78 -17.55 -11.48
C TYR A 282 17.84 -17.47 -10.34
N GLU A 283 19.13 -17.62 -10.64
CA GLU A 283 20.25 -17.38 -9.70
C GLU A 283 21.09 -16.15 -10.09
N CYS A 284 20.77 -15.01 -9.47
CA CYS A 284 21.60 -13.80 -9.51
C CYS A 284 22.87 -13.99 -8.65
N VAL A 285 24.02 -13.55 -9.16
CA VAL A 285 25.27 -13.47 -8.40
C VAL A 285 25.16 -12.39 -7.32
N LEU A 286 25.12 -12.82 -6.08
CA LEU A 286 25.25 -11.97 -4.89
C LEU A 286 26.72 -11.90 -4.50
N ASP A 287 27.44 -10.88 -4.98
CA ASP A 287 28.78 -10.57 -4.48
C ASP A 287 28.67 -9.68 -3.22
N PRO A 288 29.08 -10.16 -2.02
CA PRO A 288 29.03 -9.36 -0.80
C PRO A 288 29.95 -8.12 -0.82
N ALA A 289 30.92 -8.09 -1.74
CA ALA A 289 31.83 -6.96 -1.95
C ALA A 289 31.35 -5.99 -3.05
N ALA A 290 30.20 -6.24 -3.70
CA ALA A 290 29.63 -5.32 -4.67
C ALA A 290 29.30 -3.95 -4.01
N PRO A 291 29.48 -2.83 -4.74
CA PRO A 291 29.15 -1.51 -4.21
C PRO A 291 27.66 -1.43 -3.80
N PRO A 292 27.30 -0.62 -2.78
CA PRO A 292 25.92 -0.38 -2.44
C PRO A 292 25.17 0.31 -3.59
N ILE A 293 23.86 0.13 -3.67
CA ILE A 293 23.03 0.75 -4.71
C ILE A 293 23.08 2.28 -4.55
N SER A 294 23.40 3.00 -5.63
CA SER A 294 23.44 4.47 -5.65
C SER A 294 22.05 5.07 -5.39
N PRO A 295 21.93 6.28 -4.83
CA PRO A 295 20.61 6.88 -4.58
C PRO A 295 19.80 7.10 -5.88
N GLU A 296 20.44 7.44 -6.99
CA GLU A 296 19.80 7.60 -8.31
C GLU A 296 19.28 6.26 -8.85
N ALA A 297 20.08 5.19 -8.73
CA ALA A 297 19.67 3.85 -9.11
C ALA A 297 18.51 3.36 -8.22
N SER A 298 18.60 3.57 -6.90
CA SER A 298 17.53 3.23 -5.96
C SER A 298 16.22 3.95 -6.29
N GLN A 299 16.26 5.22 -6.69
CA GLN A 299 15.07 5.97 -7.11
C GLN A 299 14.42 5.42 -8.38
N ARG A 300 15.22 5.10 -9.42
CA ARG A 300 14.70 4.48 -10.65
C ARG A 300 14.09 3.11 -10.37
N VAL A 301 14.78 2.27 -9.59
CA VAL A 301 14.28 0.95 -9.13
C VAL A 301 12.94 1.12 -8.40
N ILE A 302 12.85 2.06 -7.46
CA ILE A 302 11.62 2.31 -6.70
C ILE A 302 10.44 2.74 -7.60
N GLU A 303 10.64 3.60 -8.60
CA GLU A 303 9.56 3.93 -9.55
C GLU A 303 9.20 2.72 -10.45
N ILE A 304 10.17 1.93 -10.92
CA ILE A 304 9.89 0.67 -11.65
C ILE A 304 9.05 -0.29 -10.81
N LEU A 305 9.40 -0.50 -9.54
CA LEU A 305 8.64 -1.35 -8.61
C LEU A 305 7.20 -0.84 -8.39
N LYS A 306 7.00 0.48 -8.35
CA LYS A 306 5.66 1.09 -8.25
C LYS A 306 4.82 0.86 -9.52
N ILE A 307 5.41 0.98 -10.71
CA ILE A 307 4.71 0.69 -11.98
C ILE A 307 4.37 -0.80 -12.08
N LEU A 308 5.34 -1.68 -11.77
CA LEU A 308 5.14 -3.13 -11.74
C LEU A 308 4.03 -3.52 -10.77
N PHE A 309 3.99 -2.93 -9.57
CA PHE A 309 2.90 -3.16 -8.61
C PHE A 309 1.54 -2.75 -9.20
N ASN A 310 1.45 -1.57 -9.82
CA ASN A 310 0.21 -1.11 -10.45
C ASN A 310 -0.33 -2.10 -11.50
N ILE A 311 0.53 -2.68 -12.35
CA ILE A 311 0.11 -3.57 -13.46
C ILE A 311 -0.02 -5.05 -13.06
N THR A 312 0.54 -5.48 -11.92
CA THR A 312 0.44 -6.87 -11.44
C THR A 312 -0.64 -7.07 -10.38
N TYR A 313 -1.08 -6.02 -9.69
CA TYR A 313 -2.03 -6.10 -8.58
C TYR A 313 -3.35 -6.83 -8.92
N SER A 314 -3.84 -6.73 -10.16
CA SER A 314 -5.03 -7.45 -10.64
C SER A 314 -4.84 -8.96 -10.80
N ASN A 315 -3.61 -9.44 -10.94
CA ASN A 315 -3.32 -10.80 -11.42
C ASN A 315 -3.06 -11.81 -10.28
N HIS A 316 -2.90 -11.36 -9.03
CA HIS A 316 -2.57 -12.22 -7.88
C HIS A 316 -3.55 -13.40 -7.62
N ARG A 317 -4.75 -13.39 -8.22
CA ARG A 317 -5.77 -14.45 -8.11
C ARG A 317 -5.89 -15.36 -9.33
N GLN A 318 -5.14 -15.09 -10.39
CA GLN A 318 -5.17 -15.87 -11.62
C GLN A 318 -3.96 -16.79 -11.65
N GLU A 319 -4.15 -18.05 -12.05
CA GLU A 319 -3.02 -18.91 -12.39
C GLU A 319 -2.39 -18.35 -13.67
N PRO A 320 -1.10 -17.96 -13.65
CA PRO A 320 -0.44 -17.41 -14.83
C PRO A 320 -0.30 -18.48 -15.92
N GLY A 321 -0.28 -18.05 -17.18
CA GLY A 321 0.17 -18.91 -18.27
C GLY A 321 1.64 -19.34 -18.08
N GLU A 322 2.09 -20.36 -18.80
CA GLU A 322 3.45 -20.90 -18.64
C GLU A 322 4.53 -19.84 -18.90
N ASP A 323 4.36 -19.03 -19.94
CA ASP A 323 5.24 -17.89 -20.28
C ASP A 323 5.21 -16.80 -19.19
N ASP A 324 4.01 -16.42 -18.71
CA ASP A 324 3.85 -15.43 -17.64
C ASP A 324 4.47 -15.93 -16.32
N ALA A 325 4.37 -17.23 -16.03
CA ALA A 325 4.99 -17.84 -14.85
C ALA A 325 6.52 -17.80 -14.93
N ALA A 326 7.10 -18.02 -16.11
CA ALA A 326 8.54 -17.85 -16.32
C ALA A 326 8.99 -16.40 -16.15
N LEU A 327 8.23 -15.43 -16.69
CA LEU A 327 8.47 -13.99 -16.51
C LEU A 327 8.36 -13.57 -15.03
N TYR A 328 7.34 -14.03 -14.30
CA TYR A 328 7.18 -13.73 -12.89
C TYR A 328 8.27 -14.38 -12.03
N ARG A 329 8.69 -15.62 -12.31
CA ARG A 329 9.86 -16.23 -11.65
C ARG A 329 11.15 -15.45 -11.91
N HIS A 330 11.33 -14.93 -13.13
CA HIS A 330 12.49 -14.09 -13.47
C HIS A 330 12.48 -12.79 -12.67
N LEU A 331 11.34 -12.11 -12.63
CA LEU A 331 11.13 -10.93 -11.79
C LEU A 331 11.40 -11.24 -10.30
N VAL A 332 10.87 -12.34 -9.74
CA VAL A 332 11.11 -12.73 -8.33
C VAL A 332 12.60 -12.92 -8.02
N ALA A 333 13.40 -13.47 -8.94
CA ALA A 333 14.85 -13.56 -8.75
C ALA A 333 15.54 -12.18 -8.64
N ILE A 334 15.06 -11.17 -9.38
CA ILE A 334 15.55 -9.79 -9.27
C ILE A 334 15.03 -9.13 -7.98
N LEU A 335 13.78 -9.39 -7.57
CA LEU A 335 13.25 -8.92 -6.28
C LEU A 335 14.02 -9.52 -5.09
N ARG A 336 14.51 -10.76 -5.22
CA ARG A 336 15.43 -11.38 -4.26
C ARG A 336 16.71 -10.55 -4.08
N LEU A 337 17.28 -10.05 -5.19
CA LEU A 337 18.44 -9.14 -5.16
C LEU A 337 18.11 -7.80 -4.49
N CYS A 338 16.93 -7.22 -4.76
CA CYS A 338 16.44 -5.99 -4.13
C CYS A 338 16.23 -6.12 -2.61
N LEU A 339 15.84 -7.31 -2.10
CA LEU A 339 15.73 -7.55 -0.66
C LEU A 339 17.10 -7.62 0.03
N LEU A 340 18.09 -8.24 -0.62
CA LEU A 340 19.38 -8.60 -0.01
C LEU A 340 20.47 -7.52 -0.18
N ARG A 341 20.46 -6.72 -1.26
CA ARG A 341 21.39 -5.58 -1.40
C ARG A 341 21.00 -4.43 -0.48
N LYS A 342 22.02 -3.68 -0.05
CA LYS A 342 21.88 -2.45 0.74
C LYS A 342 22.08 -1.23 -0.18
N CYS A 343 21.27 -0.20 0.02
CA CYS A 343 21.50 1.11 -0.61
C CYS A 343 22.55 1.90 0.20
N MET A 344 23.06 3.00 -0.38
CA MET A 344 23.99 3.90 0.34
C MET A 344 23.40 4.49 1.63
N MET A 345 22.07 4.62 1.72
CA MET A 345 21.35 5.15 2.89
C MET A 345 20.42 4.08 3.48
N ALA A 346 20.29 4.07 4.81
CA ALA A 346 19.42 3.13 5.52
C ALA A 346 17.94 3.38 5.20
N ASP A 347 17.50 4.64 5.14
CA ASP A 347 16.13 5.03 4.81
C ASP A 347 15.73 4.57 3.40
N ASP A 348 16.63 4.75 2.42
CA ASP A 348 16.38 4.34 1.03
C ASP A 348 16.37 2.80 0.90
N THR A 349 17.11 2.09 1.77
CA THR A 349 17.04 0.61 1.86
C THR A 349 15.69 0.15 2.41
N ASP A 350 15.13 0.82 3.43
CA ASP A 350 13.79 0.52 3.97
C ASP A 350 12.68 0.86 2.96
N GLU A 351 12.83 1.94 2.20
CA GLU A 351 11.90 2.32 1.11
C GLU A 351 11.93 1.28 -0.03
N LEU A 352 13.12 0.86 -0.47
CA LEU A 352 13.33 -0.18 -1.48
C LEU A 352 12.74 -1.53 -1.04
N GLN A 353 13.07 -1.99 0.18
CA GLN A 353 12.53 -3.24 0.73
C GLN A 353 11.00 -3.19 0.84
N GLY A 354 10.43 -2.03 1.23
CA GLY A 354 8.97 -1.84 1.27
C GLY A 354 8.29 -1.98 -0.09
N HIS A 355 8.81 -1.32 -1.14
CA HIS A 355 8.25 -1.46 -2.49
C HIS A 355 8.46 -2.85 -3.08
N THR A 356 9.58 -3.52 -2.74
CA THR A 356 9.86 -4.90 -3.14
C THR A 356 8.85 -5.87 -2.51
N VAL A 357 8.55 -5.73 -1.21
CA VAL A 357 7.53 -6.54 -0.51
C VAL A 357 6.13 -6.31 -1.10
N ASN A 358 5.76 -5.07 -1.39
CA ASN A 358 4.46 -4.78 -2.01
C ASN A 358 4.32 -5.49 -3.36
N LEU A 359 5.36 -5.47 -4.21
CA LEU A 359 5.34 -6.20 -5.47
C LEU A 359 5.28 -7.71 -5.26
N LEU A 360 6.04 -8.28 -4.33
CA LEU A 360 5.96 -9.71 -3.99
C LEU A 360 4.54 -10.13 -3.54
N THR A 361 3.77 -9.27 -2.85
CA THR A 361 2.35 -9.57 -2.53
C THR A 361 1.39 -9.53 -3.72
N ALA A 362 1.78 -8.92 -4.84
CA ALA A 362 0.97 -8.84 -6.05
C ALA A 362 1.23 -9.99 -7.05
N LEU A 363 2.28 -10.80 -6.82
CA LEU A 363 2.67 -11.90 -7.72
C LEU A 363 2.00 -13.23 -7.34
N PRO A 364 1.75 -14.14 -8.31
CA PRO A 364 1.21 -15.46 -8.03
C PRO A 364 2.12 -16.30 -7.11
N LEU A 365 1.54 -16.91 -6.07
CA LEU A 365 2.29 -17.66 -5.05
C LEU A 365 3.17 -18.78 -5.62
N GLN A 366 2.76 -19.38 -6.75
CA GLN A 366 3.50 -20.44 -7.44
C GLN A 366 4.87 -20.00 -7.99
N CYS A 367 5.13 -18.69 -8.10
CA CYS A 367 6.38 -18.11 -8.59
C CYS A 367 7.31 -17.63 -7.46
N LEU A 368 6.86 -17.69 -6.19
CA LEU A 368 7.65 -17.30 -5.02
C LEU A 368 8.60 -18.42 -4.56
N ASP A 369 8.49 -19.62 -5.15
CA ASP A 369 9.40 -20.76 -5.01
C ASP A 369 10.88 -20.37 -5.26
N VAL A 370 11.11 -19.46 -6.21
CA VAL A 370 12.41 -18.86 -6.54
C VAL A 370 13.11 -18.15 -5.37
N LEU A 371 12.36 -17.70 -4.35
CA LEU A 371 12.96 -17.11 -3.14
C LEU A 371 13.69 -18.16 -2.27
N LEU A 372 13.34 -19.44 -2.42
CA LEU A 372 13.84 -20.55 -1.60
C LEU A 372 14.79 -21.49 -2.36
N SER A 373 14.80 -21.41 -3.70
CA SER A 373 15.53 -22.33 -4.59
C SER A 373 17.06 -22.11 -4.67
N VAL A 374 17.61 -21.19 -3.87
CA VAL A 374 19.04 -20.82 -3.92
C VAL A 374 19.90 -21.90 -3.23
N PRO A 375 21.05 -22.28 -3.80
CA PRO A 375 22.02 -23.14 -3.13
C PRO A 375 22.40 -22.61 -1.73
N LEU A 376 22.57 -23.51 -0.77
CA LEU A 376 23.03 -23.16 0.57
C LEU A 376 24.51 -22.74 0.55
N THR A 377 24.82 -21.59 1.14
CA THR A 377 26.21 -21.19 1.45
C THR A 377 26.53 -21.51 2.92
N PRO A 378 27.82 -21.54 3.33
CA PRO A 378 28.19 -21.89 4.70
C PRO A 378 27.61 -20.96 5.78
N ASP A 379 27.37 -19.69 5.43
CA ASP A 379 26.82 -18.65 6.31
C ASP A 379 25.30 -18.45 6.13
N SER A 380 24.63 -19.24 5.27
CA SER A 380 23.20 -19.12 5.01
C SER A 380 22.34 -19.64 6.16
N GLU A 381 21.27 -18.90 6.46
CA GLU A 381 20.17 -19.36 7.29
C GLU A 381 19.45 -20.52 6.59
N GLN A 382 19.17 -21.61 7.32
CA GLN A 382 18.58 -22.81 6.73
C GLN A 382 17.48 -23.45 7.59
N SER A 383 16.52 -24.07 6.91
CA SER A 383 15.46 -24.89 7.51
C SER A 383 15.30 -26.16 6.69
N GLN A 384 15.63 -27.32 7.28
CA GLN A 384 15.52 -28.64 6.65
C GLN A 384 16.21 -28.77 5.27
N GLY A 385 17.34 -28.05 5.08
CA GLY A 385 18.09 -28.06 3.82
C GLY A 385 17.62 -27.04 2.77
N VAL A 386 16.65 -26.19 3.09
CA VAL A 386 16.20 -25.08 2.24
C VAL A 386 16.79 -23.76 2.74
N ASN A 387 17.23 -22.90 1.81
CA ASN A 387 17.74 -21.57 2.10
C ASN A 387 16.62 -20.65 2.65
N MET A 388 16.91 -19.95 3.75
CA MET A 388 15.99 -19.05 4.45
C MET A 388 16.50 -17.60 4.51
N ASP A 389 17.59 -17.24 3.83
CA ASP A 389 18.22 -15.90 3.88
C ASP A 389 17.22 -14.78 3.53
N CYS A 390 16.39 -15.01 2.52
CA CYS A 390 15.35 -14.06 2.11
C CYS A 390 14.20 -13.99 3.13
N VAL A 391 13.80 -15.13 3.70
CA VAL A 391 12.77 -15.21 4.74
C VAL A 391 13.23 -14.51 6.02
N HIS A 392 14.49 -14.72 6.41
CA HIS A 392 15.14 -14.04 7.53
C HIS A 392 15.19 -12.53 7.31
N THR A 393 15.58 -12.08 6.12
CA THR A 393 15.58 -10.66 5.75
C THR A 393 14.17 -10.03 5.82
N LEU A 394 13.15 -10.76 5.36
CA LEU A 394 11.74 -10.35 5.46
C LEU A 394 11.25 -10.29 6.91
N LEU A 395 11.69 -11.20 7.79
CA LEU A 395 11.42 -11.14 9.23
C LEU A 395 12.06 -9.91 9.88
N LEU A 396 13.37 -9.69 9.69
CA LEU A 396 14.07 -8.51 10.21
C LEU A 396 13.50 -7.19 9.67
N PHE A 397 12.94 -7.20 8.46
CA PHE A 397 12.19 -6.07 7.91
C PHE A 397 10.84 -5.86 8.64
N MET A 398 10.06 -6.93 8.85
CA MET A 398 8.83 -6.86 9.65
C MET A 398 9.08 -6.36 11.07
N GLU A 399 10.14 -6.83 11.73
CA GLU A 399 10.52 -6.44 13.09
C GLU A 399 10.88 -4.95 13.19
N ARG A 400 11.71 -4.44 12.28
CA ARG A 400 12.02 -2.99 12.19
C ARG A 400 10.77 -2.15 11.94
N ARG A 401 9.83 -2.63 11.12
CA ARG A 401 8.55 -1.94 10.87
C ARG A 401 7.63 -1.95 12.10
N LEU A 402 7.56 -3.06 12.83
CA LEU A 402 6.90 -3.18 14.14
C LEU A 402 7.53 -2.28 15.22
N GLU A 403 8.82 -1.99 15.10
CA GLU A 403 9.53 -1.07 15.99
C GLU A 403 9.28 0.40 15.68
N SER A 404 9.19 0.76 14.38
CA SER A 404 9.05 2.14 13.95
C SER A 404 7.74 2.82 14.37
N GLY A 405 6.64 2.08 14.51
CA GLY A 405 5.31 2.62 14.88
C GLY A 405 4.64 3.55 13.84
N ASP A 406 5.37 4.01 12.82
CA ASP A 406 4.89 4.95 11.81
C ASP A 406 4.05 4.28 10.70
N LYS A 407 2.83 4.79 10.46
CA LYS A 407 1.91 4.32 9.40
C LYS A 407 1.76 2.78 9.39
N ILE A 408 1.61 2.16 10.58
CA ILE A 408 1.67 0.69 10.79
C ILE A 408 0.80 -0.08 9.79
N LYS A 409 -0.45 0.35 9.54
CA LYS A 409 -1.35 -0.31 8.58
C LYS A 409 -0.72 -0.43 7.18
N GLU A 410 -0.35 0.71 6.58
CA GLU A 410 0.19 0.78 5.21
C GLU A 410 1.53 0.06 5.08
N LYS A 411 2.37 0.11 6.13
CA LYS A 411 3.72 -0.49 6.12
C LYS A 411 3.77 -1.97 6.51
N LEU A 412 2.82 -2.47 7.31
CA LEU A 412 2.89 -3.80 7.93
C LEU A 412 1.93 -4.82 7.31
N THR A 413 0.75 -4.40 6.82
CA THR A 413 -0.19 -5.31 6.16
C THR A 413 0.43 -6.10 4.99
N PRO A 414 1.22 -5.50 4.07
CA PRO A 414 1.83 -6.24 2.97
C PRO A 414 2.80 -7.33 3.44
N ILE A 415 3.71 -7.01 4.38
CA ILE A 415 4.68 -8.00 4.89
C ILE A 415 4.01 -9.12 5.70
N LEU A 416 2.97 -8.82 6.49
CA LEU A 416 2.18 -9.84 7.19
C LEU A 416 1.50 -10.79 6.21
N ASN A 417 0.87 -10.26 5.15
CA ASN A 417 0.22 -11.08 4.13
C ASN A 417 1.23 -11.95 3.38
N LEU A 418 2.37 -11.39 2.94
CA LEU A 418 3.42 -12.13 2.26
C LEU A 418 3.95 -13.31 3.11
N LEU A 419 4.25 -13.05 4.39
CA LEU A 419 4.73 -14.07 5.31
C LEU A 419 3.66 -15.12 5.61
N THR A 420 2.38 -14.72 5.69
CA THR A 420 1.26 -15.64 5.95
C THR A 420 1.04 -16.58 4.76
N GLU A 421 0.98 -16.07 3.54
CA GLU A 421 0.84 -16.90 2.34
C GLU A 421 2.08 -17.78 2.10
N SER A 422 3.29 -17.24 2.31
CA SER A 422 4.53 -18.05 2.28
C SER A 422 4.50 -19.18 3.32
N CYS A 423 3.93 -18.94 4.50
CA CYS A 423 3.71 -19.99 5.51
C CYS A 423 2.63 -21.00 5.12
N ARG A 424 1.64 -20.64 4.30
CA ARG A 424 0.65 -21.59 3.77
C ARG A 424 1.29 -22.49 2.72
N ALA A 425 1.97 -21.90 1.75
CA ALA A 425 2.62 -22.58 0.63
C ALA A 425 3.81 -23.48 1.05
N HIS A 426 4.74 -22.97 1.86
CA HIS A 426 6.00 -23.66 2.18
C HIS A 426 6.09 -24.06 3.66
N ARG A 427 6.21 -25.36 3.90
CA ARG A 427 6.27 -25.95 5.25
C ARG A 427 7.55 -25.55 5.98
N GLU A 428 8.66 -25.48 5.26
CA GLU A 428 10.02 -25.21 5.75
C GLU A 428 10.14 -23.75 6.21
N THR A 429 9.56 -22.84 5.42
CA THR A 429 9.36 -21.42 5.75
C THR A 429 8.47 -21.24 6.99
N ARG A 430 7.33 -21.95 7.06
CA ARG A 430 6.46 -21.94 8.24
C ARG A 430 7.16 -22.44 9.51
N LEU A 431 8.00 -23.48 9.41
CA LEU A 431 8.79 -23.98 10.54
C LEU A 431 9.86 -22.98 10.98
N TYR A 432 10.55 -22.33 10.03
CA TYR A 432 11.55 -21.31 10.30
C TYR A 432 10.92 -20.09 11.00
N ILE A 433 9.88 -19.49 10.40
CA ILE A 433 9.18 -18.34 10.98
C ILE A 433 8.57 -18.69 12.35
N ARG A 434 8.02 -19.90 12.51
CA ARG A 434 7.50 -20.37 13.81
C ARG A 434 8.59 -20.40 14.89
N LYS A 435 9.83 -20.82 14.55
CA LYS A 435 10.96 -20.85 15.50
C LYS A 435 11.34 -19.43 15.98
N HIS A 436 11.25 -18.43 15.10
CA HIS A 436 11.56 -17.03 15.42
C HIS A 436 10.41 -16.32 16.17
N ILE A 437 9.17 -16.41 15.67
CA ILE A 437 8.03 -15.67 16.21
C ILE A 437 7.37 -16.39 17.40
N LEU A 438 7.23 -17.72 17.35
CA LEU A 438 6.53 -18.54 18.35
C LEU A 438 7.45 -19.64 18.94
N PRO A 439 8.59 -19.27 19.56
CA PRO A 439 9.44 -20.24 20.24
C PRO A 439 8.66 -21.02 21.31
N PRO A 440 9.08 -22.25 21.67
CA PRO A 440 8.43 -23.02 22.73
C PRO A 440 8.34 -22.21 24.04
N LEU A 441 7.16 -22.19 24.65
CA LEU A 441 6.89 -21.38 25.83
C LEU A 441 7.72 -21.89 27.02
N ARG A 442 8.49 -21.02 27.68
CA ARG A 442 9.21 -21.33 28.91
C ARG A 442 8.65 -20.55 30.09
N ASP A 443 8.46 -19.26 29.90
CA ASP A 443 7.79 -18.37 30.84
C ASP A 443 6.36 -18.09 30.38
N VAL A 444 5.42 -18.26 31.31
CA VAL A 444 3.97 -18.03 31.18
C VAL A 444 3.43 -17.19 32.36
N SER A 445 4.30 -16.51 33.11
CA SER A 445 3.90 -15.66 34.24
C SER A 445 3.23 -14.35 33.81
N HIS A 446 3.73 -13.73 32.74
CA HIS A 446 3.20 -12.51 32.12
C HIS A 446 2.16 -12.80 31.04
N LYS A 447 1.28 -11.83 30.74
CA LYS A 447 0.30 -12.02 29.66
C LYS A 447 0.98 -12.11 28.28
N PRO A 448 0.40 -12.81 27.30
CA PRO A 448 1.01 -12.96 25.98
C PRO A 448 1.31 -11.63 25.25
N GLU A 449 0.47 -10.61 25.41
CA GLU A 449 0.66 -9.25 24.85
C GLU A 449 1.62 -8.35 25.66
N GLU A 450 2.03 -8.75 26.86
CA GLU A 450 2.98 -8.01 27.69
C GLU A 450 4.42 -8.35 27.26
N GLY A 451 5.28 -7.32 27.13
CA GLY A 451 6.68 -7.46 26.72
C GLY A 451 7.04 -6.92 25.33
N ASN A 452 8.34 -7.00 25.01
CA ASN A 452 8.95 -6.37 23.82
C ASN A 452 9.28 -7.36 22.69
N THR A 453 9.00 -8.66 22.88
CA THR A 453 9.24 -9.69 21.85
C THR A 453 8.33 -9.50 20.63
N VAL A 454 8.75 -10.01 19.47
CA VAL A 454 7.94 -10.00 18.23
C VAL A 454 6.57 -10.65 18.46
N LYS A 455 6.53 -11.77 19.19
CA LYS A 455 5.32 -12.42 19.69
C LYS A 455 4.39 -11.42 20.39
N SER A 456 4.87 -10.79 21.47
CA SER A 456 4.07 -9.89 22.30
C SER A 456 3.54 -8.69 21.51
N ARG A 457 4.35 -8.15 20.59
CA ARG A 457 3.94 -7.04 19.71
C ARG A 457 2.86 -7.47 18.71
N LEU A 458 2.99 -8.62 18.06
CA LEU A 458 1.99 -9.14 17.13
C LEU A 458 0.67 -9.47 17.84
N ILE A 459 0.72 -10.05 19.05
CA ILE A 459 -0.50 -10.32 19.84
C ILE A 459 -1.19 -9.00 20.22
N ARG A 460 -0.43 -7.96 20.57
CA ARG A 460 -0.98 -6.61 20.83
C ARG A 460 -1.65 -5.98 19.60
N LEU A 461 -1.26 -6.37 18.37
CA LEU A 461 -1.97 -5.95 17.16
C LEU A 461 -3.31 -6.66 16.97
N MET A 462 -3.53 -7.84 17.57
CA MET A 462 -4.82 -8.57 17.48
C MET A 462 -5.98 -7.83 18.18
N THR A 463 -5.67 -6.85 19.03
CA THR A 463 -6.62 -5.97 19.74
C THR A 463 -6.54 -4.52 19.27
N HIS A 464 -5.85 -4.24 18.16
CA HIS A 464 -5.77 -2.92 17.55
C HIS A 464 -7.12 -2.46 16.98
N LEU A 465 -7.33 -1.12 16.92
CA LEU A 465 -8.57 -0.49 16.44
C LEU A 465 -8.84 -0.74 14.94
N ASP A 466 -7.78 -0.83 14.15
CA ASP A 466 -7.87 -1.13 12.71
C ASP A 466 -8.15 -2.62 12.47
N THR A 467 -9.32 -2.93 11.89
CA THR A 467 -9.78 -4.30 11.64
C THR A 467 -8.83 -5.08 10.75
N ASP A 468 -8.33 -4.47 9.68
CA ASP A 468 -7.52 -5.16 8.68
C ASP A 468 -6.19 -5.59 9.28
N LEU A 469 -5.52 -4.67 9.99
CA LEU A 469 -4.27 -4.95 10.70
C LEU A 469 -4.44 -6.03 11.77
N LYS A 470 -5.55 -5.95 12.54
CA LYS A 470 -5.95 -6.98 13.52
C LYS A 470 -6.10 -8.35 12.89
N HIS A 471 -6.81 -8.44 11.76
CA HIS A 471 -7.01 -9.70 11.06
C HIS A 471 -5.70 -10.25 10.49
N CYS A 472 -4.85 -9.42 9.87
CA CYS A 472 -3.55 -9.85 9.32
C CYS A 472 -2.62 -10.40 10.41
N ALA A 473 -2.49 -9.71 11.55
CA ALA A 473 -1.63 -10.15 12.65
C ALA A 473 -2.14 -11.45 13.30
N ALA A 474 -3.45 -11.56 13.50
CA ALA A 474 -4.08 -12.76 14.03
C ALA A 474 -3.96 -13.96 13.07
N ASP A 475 -4.10 -13.73 11.76
CA ASP A 475 -4.03 -14.78 10.75
C ASP A 475 -2.63 -15.37 10.60
N LEU A 476 -1.57 -14.54 10.61
CA LEU A 476 -0.19 -15.00 10.62
C LEU A 476 0.06 -15.97 11.79
N ILE A 477 -0.32 -15.58 13.02
CA ILE A 477 -0.15 -16.42 14.21
C ILE A 477 -0.98 -17.71 14.10
N PHE A 478 -2.17 -17.65 13.51
CA PHE A 478 -3.04 -18.82 13.31
C PHE A 478 -2.42 -19.83 12.32
N VAL A 479 -1.89 -19.37 11.19
CA VAL A 479 -1.16 -20.21 10.22
C VAL A 479 0.11 -20.81 10.83
N LEU A 480 0.87 -20.02 11.60
CA LEU A 480 2.04 -20.53 12.36
C LEU A 480 1.66 -21.56 13.43
N CYS A 481 0.39 -21.60 13.85
CA CYS A 481 -0.16 -22.63 14.73
C CYS A 481 -0.70 -23.88 14.00
N LYS A 482 -0.50 -23.98 12.67
CA LYS A 482 -1.12 -24.98 11.78
C LYS A 482 -2.65 -24.91 11.80
N GLU A 483 -3.21 -23.69 11.87
CA GLU A 483 -4.65 -23.42 11.90
C GLU A 483 -5.42 -24.14 13.03
N ASN A 484 -4.69 -24.51 14.09
CA ASN A 484 -5.22 -25.26 15.23
C ASN A 484 -5.64 -24.32 16.36
N VAL A 485 -6.94 -24.29 16.67
CA VAL A 485 -7.53 -23.41 17.71
C VAL A 485 -6.88 -23.59 19.08
N ARG A 486 -6.62 -24.83 19.52
CA ARG A 486 -6.00 -25.09 20.84
C ARG A 486 -4.57 -24.55 20.90
N ARG A 487 -3.77 -24.78 19.85
CA ARG A 487 -2.39 -24.25 19.76
C ARG A 487 -2.41 -22.72 19.67
N PHE A 488 -3.34 -22.14 18.91
CA PHE A 488 -3.50 -20.68 18.80
C PHE A 488 -3.78 -20.04 20.16
N VAL A 489 -4.82 -20.51 20.87
CA VAL A 489 -5.18 -20.03 22.22
C VAL A 489 -4.03 -20.18 23.21
N LYS A 490 -3.25 -21.28 23.16
CA LYS A 490 -2.05 -21.45 24.00
C LYS A 490 -1.04 -20.29 23.84
N TYR A 491 -0.82 -19.81 22.63
CA TYR A 491 0.18 -18.77 22.36
C TYR A 491 -0.34 -17.34 22.53
N THR A 492 -1.65 -17.10 22.35
CA THR A 492 -2.24 -15.75 22.35
C THR A 492 -3.08 -15.42 23.58
N GLY A 493 -3.55 -16.42 24.32
CA GLY A 493 -4.69 -16.28 25.23
C GLY A 493 -6.01 -16.19 24.44
N TYR A 494 -7.10 -16.72 25.02
CA TYR A 494 -8.41 -16.72 24.36
C TYR A 494 -8.99 -15.31 24.23
N GLY A 495 -8.72 -14.38 25.16
CA GLY A 495 -9.18 -12.99 25.07
C GLY A 495 -8.71 -12.29 23.80
N ASN A 496 -7.42 -12.44 23.44
CA ASN A 496 -6.88 -11.90 22.18
C ASN A 496 -7.38 -12.71 20.97
N ALA A 497 -7.47 -14.04 21.07
CA ALA A 497 -7.90 -14.94 19.99
C ALA A 497 -9.38 -14.77 19.59
N ALA A 498 -10.26 -14.44 20.55
CA ALA A 498 -11.71 -14.48 20.41
C ALA A 498 -12.21 -13.68 19.20
N GLY A 499 -11.57 -12.54 18.89
CA GLY A 499 -11.91 -11.74 17.71
C GLY A 499 -11.76 -12.50 16.39
N LEU A 500 -10.66 -13.24 16.19
CA LEU A 500 -10.45 -14.04 14.97
C LEU A 500 -11.35 -15.28 14.97
N LEU A 501 -11.50 -15.94 16.13
CA LEU A 501 -12.32 -17.14 16.26
C LEU A 501 -13.80 -16.82 15.99
N ALA A 502 -14.32 -15.68 16.45
CA ALA A 502 -15.67 -15.21 16.15
C ALA A 502 -15.88 -14.95 14.65
N THR A 503 -14.96 -14.24 13.99
CA THR A 503 -15.05 -13.97 12.55
C THR A 503 -15.00 -15.25 11.70
N ARG A 504 -14.30 -16.30 12.18
CA ARG A 504 -14.18 -17.59 11.48
C ARG A 504 -15.21 -18.65 11.87
N GLY A 505 -16.10 -18.39 12.84
CA GLY A 505 -17.05 -19.41 13.32
C GLY A 505 -16.36 -20.56 14.09
N LEU A 506 -15.29 -20.25 14.84
CA LEU A 506 -14.46 -21.22 15.56
C LEU A 506 -14.58 -21.13 17.09
N LEU A 507 -15.59 -20.40 17.60
CA LEU A 507 -15.82 -20.24 19.05
C LEU A 507 -16.27 -21.55 19.73
N GLY A 508 -16.99 -22.42 19.01
CA GLY A 508 -17.59 -23.65 19.55
C GLY A 508 -16.61 -24.79 19.87
N GLY A 509 -15.30 -24.61 19.64
CA GLY A 509 -14.25 -25.57 20.04
C GLY A 509 -14.19 -26.90 19.27
N GLN A 510 -15.24 -27.28 18.54
CA GLN A 510 -15.33 -28.47 17.70
C GLN A 510 -16.12 -28.19 16.43
N GLY A 511 -15.72 -28.84 15.34
CA GLY A 511 -16.33 -28.68 14.01
C GLY A 511 -15.31 -28.33 12.94
N VAL A 512 -14.56 -29.34 12.47
CA VAL A 512 -13.94 -29.28 11.14
C VAL A 512 -15.07 -29.44 10.11
N ARG A 513 -15.94 -28.43 9.99
CA ARG A 513 -16.80 -28.28 8.82
C ARG A 513 -15.84 -27.88 7.68
N ASN A 514 -15.70 -28.76 6.69
CA ASN A 514 -14.73 -28.67 5.59
C ASN A 514 -14.59 -27.24 5.03
N TYR A 515 -13.62 -26.49 5.54
CA TYR A 515 -12.97 -25.47 4.72
C TYR A 515 -12.15 -26.22 3.68
N ASN A 516 -12.32 -25.89 2.41
CA ASN A 516 -11.41 -26.30 1.35
C ASN A 516 -10.07 -25.54 1.47
N SER A 517 -9.42 -25.56 2.64
CA SER A 517 -8.02 -25.20 2.73
C SER A 517 -7.21 -26.38 2.18
N SER A 518 -6.64 -26.18 0.99
CA SER A 518 -5.70 -27.10 0.34
C SER A 518 -4.37 -27.27 1.11
N ALA A 519 -4.23 -26.64 2.28
CA ALA A 519 -3.06 -26.64 3.12
C ALA A 519 -2.90 -27.96 3.89
N GLN A 520 -2.14 -28.90 3.32
CA GLN A 520 -1.79 -30.17 3.95
C GLN A 520 -0.84 -29.95 5.15
N TYR A 521 -1.41 -29.82 6.35
CA TYR A 521 -0.65 -29.72 7.60
C TYR A 521 -0.37 -31.10 8.21
N SER A 522 0.91 -31.50 8.29
CA SER A 522 1.33 -32.70 9.04
C SER A 522 0.99 -32.57 10.53
N SER A 523 0.44 -33.65 11.11
CA SER A 523 -0.01 -33.73 12.51
C SER A 523 1.14 -33.52 13.53
N ASP A 524 2.28 -34.17 13.30
CA ASP A 524 3.24 -34.47 14.36
C ASP A 524 4.21 -33.33 14.65
N SER A 525 3.85 -32.51 15.62
CA SER A 525 4.80 -31.82 16.49
C SER A 525 4.07 -31.43 17.76
N ASP A 526 4.36 -32.17 18.83
CA ASP A 526 4.19 -31.64 20.17
C ASP A 526 5.09 -30.41 20.31
N SER A 527 4.55 -29.40 20.99
CA SER A 527 5.17 -28.08 21.18
C SER A 527 5.14 -27.66 22.64
N ASP A 528 4.77 -28.57 23.52
CA ASP A 528 4.72 -28.38 24.96
C ASP A 528 6.12 -28.67 25.50
N THR A 529 6.72 -27.65 26.10
CA THR A 529 7.96 -27.77 26.86
C THR A 529 7.69 -28.47 28.18
N GLU A 530 8.75 -28.96 28.84
CA GLU A 530 8.62 -29.58 30.15
C GLU A 530 8.14 -28.56 31.19
N GLU A 531 8.63 -27.31 31.12
CA GLU A 531 8.16 -26.20 31.94
C GLU A 531 6.67 -25.88 31.70
N TYR A 532 6.19 -25.93 30.45
CA TYR A 532 4.78 -25.70 30.14
C TYR A 532 3.88 -26.84 30.63
N ARG A 533 4.32 -28.10 30.49
CA ARG A 533 3.55 -29.28 30.95
C ARG A 533 3.29 -29.25 32.44
N GLN A 534 4.28 -28.87 33.24
CA GLN A 534 4.18 -28.80 34.70
C GLN A 534 3.19 -27.75 35.20
N VAL A 535 2.85 -26.75 34.37
CA VAL A 535 2.02 -25.61 34.80
C VAL A 535 0.77 -25.42 33.94
N ARG A 536 0.55 -26.27 32.93
CA ARG A 536 -0.61 -26.25 32.03
C ARG A 536 -1.94 -26.10 32.76
N ASP A 537 -2.11 -26.80 33.87
CA ASP A 537 -3.37 -26.83 34.64
C ASP A 537 -3.59 -25.57 35.51
N ARG A 538 -2.59 -24.67 35.60
CA ARG A 538 -2.64 -23.39 36.33
C ARG A 538 -2.67 -22.16 35.41
N ILE A 539 -2.66 -22.37 34.09
CA ILE A 539 -2.76 -21.29 33.10
C ILE A 539 -4.24 -20.99 32.85
N ASN A 540 -4.66 -19.75 33.09
CA ASN A 540 -6.01 -19.30 32.74
C ASN A 540 -6.13 -19.22 31.21
N PRO A 541 -7.04 -19.98 30.56
CA PRO A 541 -7.16 -19.98 29.10
C PRO A 541 -7.55 -18.63 28.50
N VAL A 542 -8.23 -17.77 29.26
CA VAL A 542 -8.68 -16.44 28.83
C VAL A 542 -7.50 -15.47 28.75
N THR A 543 -6.70 -15.39 29.83
CA THR A 543 -5.61 -14.42 29.95
C THR A 543 -4.27 -14.95 29.46
N GLY A 544 -4.13 -16.25 29.21
CA GLY A 544 -2.92 -16.88 28.67
C GLY A 544 -1.72 -16.86 29.63
N ARG A 545 -1.94 -16.51 30.89
CA ARG A 545 -0.94 -16.45 31.97
C ARG A 545 -1.25 -17.46 33.06
N MET A 546 -0.22 -17.83 33.80
CA MET A 546 -0.33 -18.48 35.10
C MET A 546 -0.91 -17.50 36.11
N GLU A 547 -2.04 -17.82 36.71
CA GLU A 547 -2.62 -16.98 37.76
C GLU A 547 -2.23 -17.52 39.13
N VAL A 548 -1.80 -16.63 40.03
CA VAL A 548 -1.69 -16.97 41.45
C VAL A 548 -3.10 -17.32 41.91
N GLN A 549 -3.26 -18.50 42.52
CA GLN A 549 -4.53 -18.91 43.11
C GLN A 549 -5.01 -17.80 44.05
N GLN A 550 -6.12 -17.17 43.70
CA GLN A 550 -6.77 -16.24 44.61
C GLN A 550 -7.34 -17.07 45.78
N PRO A 551 -7.23 -16.60 47.03
CA PRO A 551 -7.92 -17.25 48.14
C PRO A 551 -9.42 -17.29 47.83
N ASP A 552 -10.10 -18.35 48.23
CA ASP A 552 -11.50 -18.52 47.86
C ASP A 552 -12.32 -17.36 48.46
N PRO A 553 -13.14 -16.63 47.68
CA PRO A 553 -13.88 -15.47 48.20
C PRO A 553 -14.94 -15.85 49.25
N MET A 554 -15.20 -17.15 49.44
CA MET A 554 -16.06 -17.72 50.47
C MET A 554 -15.27 -18.36 51.63
N GLU A 555 -13.93 -18.26 51.63
CA GLU A 555 -13.05 -18.79 52.67
C GLU A 555 -13.24 -17.99 53.96
N GLY A 556 -13.80 -18.64 54.98
CA GLY A 556 -14.16 -18.01 56.26
C GLY A 556 -15.64 -17.61 56.40
N MET A 557 -16.48 -17.79 55.37
CA MET A 557 -17.95 -17.67 55.50
C MET A 557 -18.57 -18.98 56.00
N THR A 558 -19.60 -18.87 56.85
CA THR A 558 -20.46 -20.00 57.23
C THR A 558 -21.39 -20.41 56.08
N GLU A 559 -21.86 -21.66 56.05
CA GLU A 559 -22.76 -22.14 54.98
C GLU A 559 -24.05 -21.32 54.85
N GLU A 560 -24.57 -20.79 55.95
CA GLU A 560 -25.76 -19.92 55.95
C GLU A 560 -25.47 -18.57 55.24
N GLU A 561 -24.33 -17.93 55.52
CA GLU A 561 -23.88 -16.72 54.83
C GLU A 561 -23.61 -16.97 53.34
N LYS A 562 -23.07 -18.15 52.98
CA LYS A 562 -22.89 -18.55 51.57
C LYS A 562 -24.25 -18.68 50.86
N GLU A 563 -25.25 -19.26 51.51
CA GLU A 563 -26.59 -19.41 50.93
C GLU A 563 -27.31 -18.06 50.78
N GLU A 564 -27.15 -17.14 51.73
CA GLU A 564 -27.69 -15.77 51.64
C GLU A 564 -27.06 -14.97 50.49
N GLU A 565 -25.72 -14.96 50.36
CA GLU A 565 -25.06 -14.24 49.26
C GLU A 565 -25.35 -14.91 47.90
N ALA A 566 -25.50 -16.23 47.84
CA ALA A 566 -25.97 -16.93 46.63
C ALA A 566 -27.39 -16.51 46.22
N LYS A 567 -28.35 -16.46 47.16
CA LYS A 567 -29.72 -15.96 46.92
C LYS A 567 -29.70 -14.50 46.45
N ARG A 568 -28.82 -13.67 47.02
CA ARG A 568 -28.64 -12.27 46.64
C ARG A 568 -28.07 -12.14 45.22
N LEU A 569 -27.07 -12.94 44.84
CA LEU A 569 -26.50 -12.97 43.50
C LEU A 569 -27.53 -13.43 42.44
N ILE A 570 -28.33 -14.46 42.74
CA ILE A 570 -29.43 -14.90 41.87
C ILE A 570 -30.49 -13.80 41.71
N THR A 571 -30.83 -13.10 42.79
CA THR A 571 -31.75 -11.96 42.75
C THR A 571 -31.19 -10.80 41.91
N LEU A 572 -29.88 -10.54 42.00
CA LEU A 572 -29.22 -9.52 41.20
C LEU A 572 -29.16 -9.91 39.71
N PHE A 573 -28.79 -11.14 39.40
CA PHE A 573 -28.71 -11.66 38.03
C PHE A 573 -30.09 -11.66 37.35
N SER A 574 -31.12 -12.15 38.05
CA SER A 574 -32.50 -12.14 37.54
C SER A 574 -33.06 -10.73 37.37
N LYS A 575 -32.65 -9.75 38.19
CA LYS A 575 -32.97 -8.34 37.96
C LYS A 575 -32.28 -7.80 36.71
N LEU A 576 -30.96 -7.96 36.58
CA LEU A 576 -30.20 -7.52 35.41
C LEU A 576 -30.70 -8.13 34.09
N SER A 577 -31.15 -9.39 34.13
CA SER A 577 -31.74 -10.07 32.96
C SER A 577 -33.19 -9.65 32.67
N ARG A 578 -33.94 -9.12 33.65
CA ARG A 578 -35.29 -8.55 33.43
C ARG A 578 -35.26 -7.10 32.95
N ASP A 579 -34.21 -6.38 33.32
CA ASP A 579 -33.96 -5.00 32.90
C ASP A 579 -33.26 -4.93 31.51
N ASP A 580 -33.14 -6.07 30.78
CA ASP A 580 -32.42 -6.25 29.50
C ASP A 580 -30.94 -5.79 29.50
N ILE A 581 -30.32 -5.68 30.69
CA ILE A 581 -28.92 -5.25 30.84
C ILE A 581 -27.95 -6.40 30.48
N ILE A 582 -28.35 -7.65 30.72
CA ILE A 582 -27.59 -8.85 30.35
C ILE A 582 -28.46 -9.83 29.57
N GLN A 583 -27.97 -10.31 28.42
CA GLN A 583 -28.63 -11.35 27.63
C GLN A 583 -27.73 -12.60 27.61
N PRO A 584 -28.25 -13.79 27.99
CA PRO A 584 -27.50 -15.03 27.88
C PRO A 584 -27.33 -15.43 26.42
N MET A 585 -26.08 -15.59 25.98
CA MET A 585 -25.70 -15.97 24.61
C MET A 585 -25.02 -17.33 24.63
N GLY A 586 -25.27 -18.14 23.60
CA GLY A 586 -24.56 -19.39 23.31
C GLY A 586 -23.92 -19.34 21.93
N VAL A 587 -23.31 -20.47 21.54
CA VAL A 587 -22.67 -20.62 20.23
C VAL A 587 -23.49 -21.61 19.39
N ASP A 588 -23.87 -21.22 18.17
CA ASP A 588 -24.57 -22.09 17.21
C ASP A 588 -23.63 -23.08 16.49
N GLU A 589 -24.20 -23.98 15.67
CA GLU A 589 -23.41 -24.93 14.88
C GLU A 589 -22.53 -24.25 13.81
N GLU A 590 -22.81 -22.99 13.49
CA GLU A 590 -22.02 -22.11 12.62
C GLU A 590 -20.91 -21.37 13.38
N GLY A 591 -20.78 -21.59 14.69
CA GLY A 591 -19.76 -21.00 15.55
C GLY A 591 -19.96 -19.52 15.87
N LYS A 592 -21.18 -19.00 15.67
CA LYS A 592 -21.57 -17.60 15.95
C LYS A 592 -22.29 -17.49 17.28
N LEU A 593 -22.23 -16.28 17.85
CA LEU A 593 -22.95 -15.94 19.08
C LEU A 593 -24.43 -15.65 18.78
N VAL A 594 -25.31 -16.44 19.37
CA VAL A 594 -26.77 -16.31 19.29
C VAL A 594 -27.38 -16.30 20.70
N PRO A 595 -28.55 -15.68 20.93
CA PRO A 595 -29.23 -15.77 22.22
C PRO A 595 -29.50 -17.23 22.60
N LEU A 596 -29.30 -17.60 23.87
CA LEU A 596 -29.49 -18.98 24.35
C LEU A 596 -30.93 -19.49 24.15
N GLN A 597 -31.91 -18.59 24.10
CA GLN A 597 -33.32 -18.88 23.78
C GLN A 597 -33.54 -19.26 22.31
N GLY A 598 -32.60 -18.93 21.41
CA GLY A 598 -32.62 -19.29 20.00
C GLY A 598 -31.87 -20.59 19.67
N LEU A 599 -31.09 -21.12 20.62
CA LEU A 599 -30.53 -22.47 20.56
C LEU A 599 -31.61 -23.42 21.05
N GLY A 600 -32.42 -23.90 20.10
CA GLY A 600 -33.65 -24.65 20.39
C GLY A 600 -33.43 -25.84 21.33
N GLU A 601 -34.47 -26.11 22.11
CA GLU A 601 -34.57 -27.25 23.03
C GLU A 601 -34.23 -28.57 22.31
N ASN A 602 -33.02 -29.08 22.52
CA ASN A 602 -32.82 -30.52 22.52
C ASN A 602 -33.25 -31.00 23.92
N PRO A 603 -34.43 -31.63 24.08
CA PRO A 603 -34.76 -32.26 25.35
C PRO A 603 -33.75 -33.37 25.59
N MET A 604 -32.87 -33.16 26.56
CA MET A 604 -32.14 -34.24 27.19
C MET A 604 -33.18 -35.25 27.68
N THR A 605 -33.20 -36.44 27.09
CA THR A 605 -34.04 -37.53 27.59
C THR A 605 -33.65 -37.79 29.03
N GLU A 606 -34.60 -37.60 29.95
CA GLU A 606 -34.47 -38.00 31.34
C GLU A 606 -34.38 -39.53 31.43
N ASP A 607 -33.17 -40.07 31.29
CA ASP A 607 -32.84 -41.41 31.79
C ASP A 607 -32.69 -41.34 33.32
N ALA A 608 -33.78 -40.97 33.97
CA ALA A 608 -33.96 -41.08 35.40
C ALA A 608 -34.11 -42.56 35.78
N LYS A 609 -33.01 -43.30 35.77
CA LYS A 609 -32.95 -44.63 36.41
C LYS A 609 -33.02 -44.45 37.92
N THR A 610 -34.23 -44.61 38.44
CA THR A 610 -34.52 -44.76 39.85
C THR A 610 -33.86 -46.02 40.40
N GLU A 611 -32.74 -45.87 41.10
CA GLU A 611 -32.27 -46.89 42.05
C GLU A 611 -32.83 -46.54 43.43
N THR A 612 -33.99 -47.14 43.76
CA THR A 612 -34.53 -47.13 45.12
C THR A 612 -34.12 -48.41 45.83
N GLU A 613 -33.59 -48.25 47.04
CA GLU A 613 -33.03 -49.29 47.90
C GLU A 613 -34.02 -50.40 48.25
N THR A 614 -33.52 -51.64 48.35
CA THR A 614 -34.01 -52.61 49.36
C THR A 614 -32.84 -53.41 49.93
N ASP A 615 -32.82 -53.48 51.25
CA ASP A 615 -31.84 -54.16 52.10
C ASP A 615 -32.04 -55.69 52.16
N GLU A 616 -31.09 -56.36 52.82
CA GLU A 616 -31.08 -57.77 53.29
C GLU A 616 -31.04 -58.91 52.26
N GLY A 617 -30.08 -59.84 52.44
CA GLY A 617 -30.11 -61.14 51.75
C GLY A 617 -28.77 -61.88 51.69
N ALA A 618 -28.47 -62.66 52.72
CA ALA A 618 -27.25 -63.45 52.90
C ALA A 618 -26.93 -64.51 51.80
N ASP A 619 -25.71 -65.06 51.94
CA ASP A 619 -25.27 -66.40 51.54
C ASP A 619 -24.75 -66.69 50.11
N LYS A 620 -23.41 -66.85 50.08
CA LYS A 620 -22.68 -68.09 49.71
C LYS A 620 -22.37 -68.46 48.25
N GLU A 621 -21.06 -68.72 48.10
CA GLU A 621 -20.44 -69.94 47.54
C GLU A 621 -20.26 -70.11 46.01
N HIS A 622 -19.04 -70.57 45.68
CA HIS A 622 -18.61 -71.31 44.47
C HIS A 622 -18.54 -70.54 43.13
N MET A 623 -17.35 -70.44 42.52
CA MET A 623 -16.74 -71.38 41.54
C MET A 623 -17.53 -71.40 40.21
N ASP A 624 -16.91 -71.25 39.03
CA ASP A 624 -15.48 -71.36 38.64
C ASP A 624 -14.99 -70.17 37.78
#